data_AF-A0A2A5GJJ8-F1
#
_entry.id   AF-A0A2A5GJJ8-F1
#
_cell.length_a   1.000
_cell.length_b   1.000
_cell.length_c   1.000
_cell.angle_alpha   90.00
_cell.angle_beta   90.00
_cell.angle_gamma   90.00
#
_symmetry.space_group_name_H-M   'P 1'
#
loop_
_entity.id
_entity.type
_entity.pdbx_description
1 polymer ?
#
loop_
_entity_poly.entity_id
_entity_poly.type
_entity_poly.pdbx_seq_one_letter_code
_entity_poly.pdbx_strand_id
1 'polypeptide(L)'
;MEIVFESLGPETVKALLGKKFSNRQIRLFSLSGIDGYAFNSAPYYFPKLVKQALEEATRGDDGIMYPAADTRLQLLAFHMLFHGEQFANLDDISSSKYFGELAILAQQAGQPCPVNIAQLEKRLHESGHFPSRDLIGFYSRNNPFVTQQYLRKEFKPGLATLFIRDFPEQTTLHEPIKNYLRKHFQVVAEGPITNELGTMVADQIRGGNWFVNQMAGEAPPIYWFVCYDPDPQRVTKKIARNYPTCDNMRIVTSKRHLRSLARDDAGETVRIVHASDNSDDAYENVRILGLEGNENIKRVVAGLRIFDV
;
A
#
# COMPACT_ATOMS: atom_id res chain seq x y z
N MET A 1 -15.98 -14.60 10.90
CA MET A 1 -14.63 -15.14 11.12
C MET A 1 -13.82 -14.83 9.88
N GLU A 2 -12.71 -14.15 10.05
CA GLU A 2 -11.81 -13.76 8.96
C GLU A 2 -10.67 -14.77 8.89
N ILE A 3 -10.48 -15.39 7.73
CA ILE A 3 -9.40 -16.33 7.45
C ILE A 3 -8.54 -15.70 6.37
N VAL A 4 -7.26 -15.55 6.67
CA VAL A 4 -6.25 -15.06 5.74
C VAL A 4 -5.43 -16.25 5.25
N PHE A 5 -5.04 -16.27 3.98
CA PHE A 5 -4.28 -17.37 3.40
C PHE A 5 -3.22 -16.85 2.41
N GLU A 6 -2.11 -17.58 2.34
CA GLU A 6 -0.95 -17.21 1.54
C GLU A 6 -1.11 -17.55 0.05
N SER A 7 -1.72 -18.70 -0.27
CA SER A 7 -1.63 -19.25 -1.63
C SER A 7 -2.66 -20.33 -2.00
N LEU A 8 -3.63 -20.64 -1.15
CA LEU A 8 -4.64 -21.65 -1.49
C LEU A 8 -5.61 -21.09 -2.54
N GLY A 9 -5.66 -21.74 -3.70
CA GLY A 9 -6.66 -21.43 -4.72
C GLY A 9 -8.09 -21.60 -4.20
N PRO A 10 -9.08 -20.89 -4.78
CA PRO A 10 -10.47 -20.95 -4.34
C PRO A 10 -11.02 -22.37 -4.22
N GLU A 11 -10.64 -23.24 -5.17
CA GLU A 11 -11.07 -24.64 -5.18
C GLU A 11 -10.46 -25.45 -4.03
N THR A 12 -9.22 -25.17 -3.63
CA THR A 12 -8.60 -25.85 -2.49
C THR A 12 -9.25 -25.42 -1.18
N VAL A 13 -9.53 -24.12 -1.01
CA VAL A 13 -10.24 -23.63 0.18
C VAL A 13 -11.67 -24.17 0.21
N LYS A 14 -12.38 -24.16 -0.91
CA LYS A 14 -13.74 -24.71 -1.02
C LYS A 14 -13.79 -26.21 -0.75
N ALA A 15 -12.80 -26.97 -1.22
CA ALA A 15 -12.65 -28.39 -0.91
C ALA A 15 -12.37 -28.63 0.58
N LEU A 16 -11.56 -27.77 1.22
CA LEU A 16 -11.31 -27.81 2.67
C LEU A 16 -12.55 -27.45 3.49
N LEU A 17 -13.33 -26.45 3.05
CA LEU A 17 -14.54 -25.97 3.71
C LEU A 17 -15.79 -26.86 3.46
N GLY A 18 -15.74 -27.75 2.45
CA GLY A 18 -16.81 -28.71 2.14
C GLY A 18 -17.11 -29.73 3.26
N LYS A 19 -16.27 -29.79 4.30
CA LYS A 19 -16.52 -30.54 5.54
C LYS A 19 -17.15 -29.61 6.58
N LYS A 20 -18.49 -29.55 6.61
CA LYS A 20 -19.36 -28.90 7.64
C LYS A 20 -18.66 -27.87 8.53
N PHE A 21 -18.49 -26.64 8.04
CA PHE A 21 -18.22 -25.49 8.91
C PHE A 21 -19.54 -24.87 9.40
N SER A 22 -19.51 -24.34 10.63
CA SER A 22 -20.64 -23.71 11.33
C SER A 22 -21.38 -22.64 10.50
N ASN A 23 -22.55 -22.17 10.98
CA ASN A 23 -23.34 -21.06 10.41
C ASN A 23 -22.62 -19.69 10.43
N ARG A 24 -21.31 -19.63 10.71
CA ARG A 24 -20.52 -18.40 10.73
C ARG A 24 -20.00 -18.09 9.33
N GLN A 25 -20.15 -16.85 8.90
CA GLN A 25 -19.55 -16.36 7.65
C GLN A 25 -18.01 -16.46 7.76
N ILE A 26 -17.41 -17.17 6.80
CA ILE A 26 -15.97 -17.25 6.59
C ILE A 26 -15.61 -16.25 5.49
N ARG A 27 -14.68 -15.34 5.77
CA ARG A 27 -14.11 -14.42 4.78
C ARG A 27 -12.70 -14.87 4.45
N LEU A 28 -12.35 -14.81 3.18
CA LEU A 28 -11.10 -15.32 2.62
C LEU A 28 -10.32 -14.16 2.01
N PHE A 29 -9.10 -13.94 2.48
CA PHE A 29 -8.23 -12.86 2.00
C PHE A 29 -6.88 -13.40 1.49
N SER A 30 -6.49 -12.94 0.30
CA SER A 30 -5.21 -13.25 -0.35
C SER A 30 -4.15 -12.21 0.02
N LEU A 31 -2.91 -12.66 0.18
CA LEU A 31 -1.72 -11.83 0.42
C LEU A 31 -1.50 -10.76 -0.66
N SER A 32 -1.69 -11.11 -1.93
CA SER A 32 -1.36 -10.24 -3.07
C SER A 32 -2.55 -9.46 -3.62
N GLY A 33 -3.78 -9.95 -3.38
CA GLY A 33 -5.00 -9.46 -4.01
C GLY A 33 -5.08 -9.75 -5.52
N ILE A 34 -4.19 -10.57 -6.07
CA ILE A 34 -4.19 -10.95 -7.50
C ILE A 34 -5.32 -11.98 -7.78
N ASP A 35 -5.74 -12.13 -9.03
CA ASP A 35 -6.75 -13.11 -9.51
C ASP A 35 -8.16 -12.99 -8.90
N GLY A 36 -8.66 -11.76 -8.80
CA GLY A 36 -10.04 -11.48 -8.39
C GLY A 36 -10.22 -11.31 -6.88
N TYR A 37 -9.15 -11.37 -6.10
CA TYR A 37 -9.16 -11.13 -4.65
C TYR A 37 -8.81 -9.68 -4.26
N ALA A 38 -8.68 -8.79 -5.24
CA ALA A 38 -8.39 -7.38 -4.99
C ALA A 38 -9.61 -6.67 -4.41
N PHE A 39 -9.41 -5.94 -3.32
CA PHE A 39 -10.32 -4.92 -2.83
C PHE A 39 -9.92 -3.57 -3.42
N ASN A 40 -10.76 -2.98 -4.26
CA ASN A 40 -10.48 -1.71 -4.95
C ASN A 40 -9.13 -1.67 -5.71
N SER A 41 -8.71 -2.81 -6.29
CA SER A 41 -7.39 -2.98 -6.96
C SER A 41 -6.17 -3.06 -6.03
N ALA A 42 -6.38 -3.19 -4.73
CA ALA A 42 -5.35 -3.41 -3.71
C ALA A 42 -5.66 -4.69 -2.90
N PRO A 43 -4.70 -5.26 -2.15
CA PRO A 43 -5.01 -6.34 -1.24
C PRO A 43 -5.86 -5.79 -0.08
N TYR A 44 -6.73 -6.64 0.48
CA TYR A 44 -7.62 -6.24 1.58
C TYR A 44 -6.81 -5.89 2.83
N TYR A 45 -5.88 -6.77 3.22
CA TYR A 45 -4.84 -6.47 4.19
C TYR A 45 -3.51 -6.44 3.45
N PHE A 46 -2.62 -5.51 3.80
CA PHE A 46 -1.32 -5.42 3.14
C PHE A 46 -0.40 -6.58 3.57
N PRO A 47 0.60 -6.97 2.73
CA PRO A 47 1.31 -8.23 2.88
C PRO A 47 1.98 -8.44 4.22
N LYS A 48 2.59 -7.40 4.80
CA LYS A 48 3.27 -7.50 6.10
C LYS A 48 2.33 -7.92 7.22
N LEU A 49 1.15 -7.29 7.35
CA LEU A 49 0.16 -7.66 8.38
C LEU A 49 -0.37 -9.08 8.19
N VAL A 50 -0.55 -9.50 6.93
CA VAL A 50 -0.96 -10.88 6.61
C VAL A 50 0.12 -11.89 6.98
N LYS A 51 1.38 -11.63 6.60
CA LYS A 51 2.52 -12.51 6.93
C LYS A 51 2.62 -12.70 8.43
N GLN A 52 2.56 -11.62 9.21
CA GLN A 52 2.53 -11.69 10.67
C GLN A 52 1.34 -12.52 11.20
N ALA A 53 0.15 -12.31 10.66
CA ALA A 53 -1.04 -13.06 11.08
C ALA A 53 -0.91 -14.58 10.85
N LEU A 54 -0.20 -14.97 9.79
CA LEU A 54 0.07 -16.38 9.48
C LEU A 54 1.19 -16.95 10.36
N GLU A 55 2.27 -16.21 10.57
CA GLU A 55 3.42 -16.62 11.38
C GLU A 55 3.05 -16.81 12.85
N GLU A 56 2.20 -15.94 13.38
CA GLU A 56 1.74 -15.99 14.78
C GLU A 56 0.52 -16.89 14.98
N ALA A 57 0.04 -17.57 13.92
CA ALA A 57 -1.14 -18.37 14.01
C ALA A 57 -0.91 -19.58 14.93
N THR A 58 -1.80 -19.75 15.91
CA THR A 58 -1.79 -20.87 16.84
C THR A 58 -3.06 -21.69 16.68
N ARG A 59 -2.97 -22.99 16.98
CA ARG A 59 -4.10 -23.90 16.85
C ARG A 59 -5.02 -23.74 18.06
N GLY A 60 -6.28 -23.40 17.81
CA GLY A 60 -7.34 -23.41 18.82
C GLY A 60 -7.81 -24.82 19.16
N ASP A 61 -8.62 -24.93 20.21
CA ASP A 61 -9.20 -26.20 20.69
C ASP A 61 -10.13 -26.86 19.66
N ASP A 62 -10.70 -26.07 18.75
CA ASP A 62 -11.50 -26.53 17.61
C ASP A 62 -10.65 -26.99 16.42
N GLY A 63 -9.32 -26.95 16.56
CA GLY A 63 -8.36 -27.36 15.54
C GLY A 63 -8.12 -26.33 14.44
N ILE A 64 -8.75 -25.15 14.51
CA ILE A 64 -8.58 -24.05 13.56
C ILE A 64 -7.35 -23.21 13.96
N MET A 65 -6.63 -22.69 12.97
CA MET A 65 -5.52 -21.77 13.21
C MET A 65 -6.04 -20.34 13.35
N TYR A 66 -5.68 -19.68 14.44
CA TYR A 66 -6.02 -18.28 14.72
C TYR A 66 -4.75 -17.46 14.92
N PRO A 67 -4.62 -16.28 14.28
CA PRO A 67 -3.58 -15.34 14.65
C PRO A 67 -3.65 -15.00 16.14
N ALA A 68 -2.52 -14.57 16.71
CA ALA A 68 -2.48 -14.07 18.08
C ALA A 68 -3.54 -12.96 18.30
N ALA A 69 -4.01 -12.82 19.55
CA ALA A 69 -5.06 -11.87 19.89
C ALA A 69 -4.71 -10.43 19.49
N ASP A 70 -3.45 -10.03 19.66
CA ASP A 70 -2.96 -8.70 19.27
C ASP A 70 -3.04 -8.49 17.75
N THR A 71 -2.60 -9.47 16.95
CA THR A 71 -2.70 -9.38 15.49
C THR A 71 -4.15 -9.40 15.01
N ARG A 72 -5.04 -10.17 15.64
CA ARG A 72 -6.48 -10.10 15.37
C ARG A 72 -7.07 -8.73 15.71
N LEU A 73 -6.63 -8.12 16.82
CA LEU A 73 -7.03 -6.77 17.21
C LEU A 73 -6.58 -5.74 16.15
N GLN A 74 -5.36 -5.87 15.64
CA GLN A 74 -4.84 -5.00 14.59
C GLN A 74 -5.57 -5.18 13.25
N LEU A 75 -5.87 -6.42 12.84
CA LEU A 75 -6.70 -6.72 11.67
C LEU A 75 -8.08 -6.06 11.78
N LEU A 76 -8.73 -6.18 12.95
CA LEU A 76 -10.03 -5.55 13.17
C LEU A 76 -9.94 -4.01 13.18
N ALA A 77 -8.93 -3.44 13.82
CA ALA A 77 -8.69 -1.99 13.80
C ALA A 77 -8.49 -1.48 12.36
N PHE A 78 -7.69 -2.18 11.57
CA PHE A 78 -7.46 -1.88 10.15
C PHE A 78 -8.76 -1.97 9.35
N HIS A 79 -9.53 -3.05 9.52
CA HIS A 79 -10.83 -3.23 8.89
C HIS A 79 -11.76 -2.05 9.21
N MET A 80 -11.90 -1.72 10.49
CA MET A 80 -12.76 -0.63 10.96
C MET A 80 -12.39 0.71 10.31
N LEU A 81 -11.10 1.05 10.23
CA LEU A 81 -10.65 2.33 9.67
C LEU A 81 -10.73 2.41 8.14
N PHE A 82 -10.41 1.34 7.42
CA PHE A 82 -10.19 1.41 5.97
C PHE A 82 -11.29 0.75 5.12
N HIS A 83 -12.04 -0.21 5.69
CA HIS A 83 -12.99 -1.04 4.91
C HIS A 83 -14.41 -1.08 5.47
N GLY A 84 -14.56 -0.89 6.78
CA GLY A 84 -15.73 -1.31 7.52
C GLY A 84 -16.80 -0.24 7.65
N GLU A 85 -16.45 0.93 8.18
CA GLU A 85 -17.44 1.87 8.67
C GLU A 85 -17.15 3.31 8.26
N GLN A 86 -18.24 4.08 8.11
CA GLN A 86 -18.20 5.52 8.19
C GLN A 86 -18.53 5.87 9.64
N PHE A 87 -17.56 6.45 10.34
CA PHE A 87 -17.78 6.86 11.72
C PHE A 87 -18.59 8.15 11.75
N ALA A 88 -19.73 8.12 12.43
CA ALA A 88 -20.54 9.32 12.65
C ALA A 88 -19.90 10.26 13.70
N ASN A 89 -19.16 9.69 14.66
CA ASN A 89 -18.42 10.40 15.68
C ASN A 89 -16.99 9.84 15.77
N LEU A 90 -15.98 10.70 15.60
CA LEU A 90 -14.57 10.29 15.64
C LEU A 90 -14.07 10.03 17.07
N ASP A 91 -14.72 10.65 18.06
CA ASP A 91 -14.36 10.59 19.48
C ASP A 91 -15.02 9.45 20.24
N ASP A 92 -15.99 8.76 19.59
CA ASP A 92 -16.70 7.62 20.18
C ASP A 92 -17.09 6.59 19.11
N ILE A 93 -16.39 5.46 19.12
CA ILE A 93 -16.66 4.32 18.23
C ILE A 93 -17.51 3.23 18.89
N SER A 94 -18.06 3.46 20.10
CA SER A 94 -18.82 2.45 20.84
C SER A 94 -20.11 1.99 20.13
N SER A 95 -20.64 2.85 19.26
CA SER A 95 -21.80 2.54 18.40
C SER A 95 -21.48 1.63 17.21
N SER A 96 -20.20 1.37 16.94
CA SER A 96 -19.77 0.45 15.89
C SER A 96 -20.29 -0.97 16.17
N LYS A 97 -20.76 -1.67 15.12
CA LYS A 97 -21.13 -3.09 15.28
C LYS A 97 -19.94 -3.99 15.62
N TYR A 98 -18.72 -3.49 15.42
CA TYR A 98 -17.47 -4.19 15.70
C TYR A 98 -16.94 -3.93 17.12
N PHE A 99 -17.51 -2.96 17.86
CA PHE A 99 -16.98 -2.55 19.16
C PHE A 99 -16.92 -3.69 20.19
N GLY A 100 -17.94 -4.55 20.22
CA GLY A 100 -17.95 -5.72 21.12
C GLY A 100 -16.82 -6.71 20.83
N GLU A 101 -16.54 -6.97 19.54
CA GLU A 101 -15.43 -7.85 19.13
C GLU A 101 -14.07 -7.20 19.42
N LEU A 102 -13.96 -5.88 19.20
CA LEU A 102 -12.78 -5.09 19.52
C LEU A 102 -12.44 -5.15 21.02
N ALA A 103 -13.44 -5.01 21.90
CA ALA A 103 -13.27 -5.08 23.34
C ALA A 103 -12.79 -6.46 23.81
N ILE A 104 -13.37 -7.54 23.26
CA ILE A 104 -12.95 -8.92 23.55
C ILE A 104 -11.49 -9.12 23.13
N LEU A 105 -11.13 -8.69 21.92
CA LEU A 105 -9.77 -8.83 21.39
C LEU A 105 -8.74 -8.03 22.19
N ALA A 106 -9.08 -6.80 22.58
CA ALA A 106 -8.24 -5.97 23.44
C ALA A 106 -7.98 -6.63 24.79
N GLN A 107 -9.03 -7.17 25.42
CA GLN A 107 -8.89 -7.93 26.67
C GLN A 107 -7.99 -9.16 26.50
N GLN A 108 -8.18 -9.94 25.44
CA GLN A 108 -7.37 -11.12 25.13
C GLN A 108 -5.90 -10.78 24.86
N ALA A 109 -5.64 -9.62 24.26
CA ALA A 109 -4.29 -9.10 24.03
C ALA A 109 -3.68 -8.45 25.29
N GLY A 110 -4.42 -8.34 26.40
CA GLY A 110 -3.95 -7.65 27.60
C GLY A 110 -3.81 -6.14 27.43
N GLN A 111 -4.61 -5.54 26.54
CA GLN A 111 -4.50 -4.15 26.12
C GLN A 111 -5.80 -3.36 26.35
N PRO A 112 -5.72 -2.02 26.50
CA PRO A 112 -6.92 -1.19 26.58
C PRO A 112 -7.72 -1.23 25.27
N CYS A 113 -9.04 -1.34 25.39
CA CYS A 113 -9.95 -1.25 24.25
C CYS A 113 -9.92 0.17 23.67
N PRO A 114 -9.66 0.34 22.36
CA PRO A 114 -9.82 1.62 21.68
C PRO A 114 -11.29 2.09 21.72
N VAL A 115 -11.51 3.33 22.15
CA VAL A 115 -12.84 3.96 22.22
C VAL A 115 -13.03 5.08 21.21
N ASN A 116 -11.97 5.47 20.49
CA ASN A 116 -12.03 6.47 19.43
C ASN A 116 -11.06 6.14 18.27
N ILE A 117 -11.19 6.89 17.17
CA ILE A 117 -10.37 6.67 15.97
C ILE A 117 -8.89 6.95 16.23
N ALA A 118 -8.56 8.00 16.97
CA ALA A 118 -7.17 8.34 17.30
C ALA A 118 -6.44 7.19 18.01
N GLN A 119 -7.14 6.42 18.85
CA GLN A 119 -6.59 5.24 19.51
C GLN A 119 -6.42 4.05 18.56
N LEU A 120 -7.30 3.88 17.57
CA LEU A 120 -7.11 2.88 16.51
C LEU A 120 -5.91 3.25 15.62
N GLU A 121 -5.82 4.50 15.18
CA GLU A 121 -4.71 5.03 14.38
C GLU A 121 -3.38 4.85 15.13
N LYS A 122 -3.32 5.32 16.39
CA LYS A 122 -2.13 5.20 17.24
C LYS A 122 -1.68 3.75 17.35
N ARG A 123 -2.61 2.82 17.60
CA ARG A 123 -2.31 1.39 17.69
C ARG A 123 -1.68 0.85 16.41
N LEU A 124 -2.25 1.15 15.25
CA LEU A 124 -1.70 0.72 13.96
C LEU A 124 -0.34 1.37 13.68
N HIS A 125 -0.13 2.63 14.07
CA HIS A 125 1.17 3.28 13.94
C HIS A 125 2.24 2.63 14.83
N GLU A 126 1.93 2.39 16.11
CA GLU A 126 2.86 1.78 17.07
C GLU A 126 3.22 0.34 16.69
N SER A 127 2.29 -0.41 16.10
CA SER A 127 2.57 -1.77 15.58
C SER A 127 3.20 -1.77 14.18
N GLY A 128 3.40 -0.61 13.56
CA GLY A 128 3.90 -0.51 12.19
C GLY A 128 2.96 -1.14 11.14
N HIS A 129 1.65 -1.09 11.41
CA HIS A 129 0.57 -1.59 10.55
C HIS A 129 -0.38 -0.52 10.00
N PHE A 130 -0.04 0.75 10.19
CA PHE A 130 -0.73 1.82 9.51
C PHE A 130 -0.32 1.82 8.02
N PRO A 131 -1.28 1.77 7.07
CA PRO A 131 -0.96 1.68 5.65
C PRO A 131 -0.33 2.98 5.13
N SER A 132 0.58 2.86 4.15
CA SER A 132 1.11 3.99 3.38
C SER A 132 -0.02 4.76 2.70
N ARG A 133 0.19 6.05 2.44
CA ARG A 133 -0.77 6.91 1.73
C ARG A 133 -1.16 6.38 0.34
N ASP A 134 -0.24 5.80 -0.42
CA ASP A 134 -0.55 5.17 -1.72
C ASP A 134 -1.65 4.11 -1.56
N LEU A 135 -1.47 3.22 -0.58
CA LEU A 135 -2.44 2.17 -0.26
C LEU A 135 -3.79 2.74 0.24
N ILE A 136 -3.76 3.78 1.08
CA ILE A 136 -4.97 4.52 1.49
C ILE A 136 -5.71 5.10 0.27
N GLY A 137 -4.97 5.54 -0.75
CA GLY A 137 -5.50 5.99 -2.04
C GLY A 137 -6.37 4.95 -2.77
N PHE A 138 -6.07 3.65 -2.60
CA PHE A 138 -6.93 2.58 -3.13
C PHE A 138 -8.18 2.37 -2.26
N TYR A 139 -8.04 2.39 -0.94
CA TYR A 139 -9.16 2.18 -0.01
C TYR A 139 -10.17 3.33 -0.01
N SER A 140 -9.72 4.55 -0.31
CA SER A 140 -10.55 5.75 -0.35
C SER A 140 -11.54 5.80 -1.52
N ARG A 141 -11.30 5.07 -2.62
CA ARG A 141 -12.06 5.18 -3.89
C ARG A 141 -13.58 5.11 -3.72
N ASN A 142 -14.05 4.31 -2.77
CA ASN A 142 -15.47 4.14 -2.45
C ASN A 142 -15.76 4.45 -0.97
N ASN A 143 -14.83 5.12 -0.28
CA ASN A 143 -14.93 5.44 1.14
C ASN A 143 -14.68 6.94 1.38
N PRO A 144 -15.75 7.76 1.43
CA PRO A 144 -15.64 9.20 1.68
C PRO A 144 -14.96 9.53 3.00
N PHE A 145 -15.18 8.73 4.04
CA PHE A 145 -14.54 8.90 5.34
C PHE A 145 -13.01 8.81 5.20
N VAL A 146 -12.50 7.73 4.59
CA VAL A 146 -11.04 7.56 4.36
C VAL A 146 -10.47 8.70 3.52
N THR A 147 -11.19 9.14 2.49
CA THR A 147 -10.77 10.27 1.65
C THR A 147 -10.59 11.55 2.48
N GLN A 148 -11.60 11.92 3.28
CA GLN A 148 -11.60 13.16 4.06
C GLN A 148 -10.58 13.14 5.20
N GLN A 149 -10.43 11.98 5.84
CA GLN A 149 -9.55 11.80 6.99
C GLN A 149 -8.07 11.77 6.58
N TYR A 150 -7.72 11.04 5.52
CA TYR A 150 -6.32 10.68 5.26
C TYR A 150 -5.71 11.23 3.97
N LEU A 151 -6.51 11.73 3.01
CA LEU A 151 -6.03 12.15 1.69
C LEU A 151 -6.07 13.68 1.46
N ARG A 152 -5.86 14.46 2.52
CA ARG A 152 -5.67 15.91 2.39
C ARG A 152 -4.40 16.20 1.59
N LYS A 153 -4.49 17.18 0.68
CA LYS A 153 -3.37 17.60 -0.17
C LYS A 153 -2.52 18.62 0.56
N GLU A 154 -1.23 18.36 0.63
CA GLU A 154 -0.23 19.25 1.22
C GLU A 154 0.67 19.88 0.16
N PHE A 155 0.76 19.26 -1.03
CA PHE A 155 1.67 19.69 -2.09
C PHE A 155 0.94 19.98 -3.41
N LYS A 156 1.42 21.02 -4.10
CA LYS A 156 1.13 21.25 -5.52
C LYS A 156 1.80 20.15 -6.37
N PRO A 157 1.27 19.84 -7.56
CA PRO A 157 1.89 18.88 -8.45
C PRO A 157 3.33 19.27 -8.82
N GLY A 158 4.22 18.29 -8.96
CA GLY A 158 5.59 18.52 -9.44
C GLY A 158 6.62 17.57 -8.84
N LEU A 159 6.39 17.01 -7.66
CA LEU A 159 7.28 16.02 -7.07
C LEU A 159 6.88 14.61 -7.54
N ALA A 160 7.86 13.80 -7.92
CA ALA A 160 7.64 12.40 -8.29
C ALA A 160 8.75 11.52 -7.71
N THR A 161 8.39 10.33 -7.25
CA THR A 161 9.36 9.27 -6.96
C THR A 161 9.17 8.12 -7.93
N LEU A 162 10.26 7.55 -8.42
CA LEU A 162 10.22 6.37 -9.29
C LEU A 162 11.15 5.29 -8.75
N PHE A 163 10.75 4.04 -8.95
CA PHE A 163 11.48 2.86 -8.51
C PHE A 163 11.69 1.91 -9.68
N ILE A 164 12.92 1.47 -9.90
CA ILE A 164 13.24 0.33 -10.78
C ILE A 164 13.09 -0.93 -9.93
N ARG A 165 12.37 -1.92 -10.46
CA ARG A 165 12.13 -3.22 -9.82
C ARG A 165 13.13 -4.26 -10.29
N ASP A 166 13.37 -5.24 -9.43
CA ASP A 166 14.25 -6.36 -9.67
C ASP A 166 13.65 -7.34 -10.68
N PHE A 167 13.93 -7.08 -11.95
CA PHE A 167 13.70 -8.04 -13.03
C PHE A 167 15.08 -8.42 -13.57
N PRO A 168 15.66 -9.55 -13.15
CA PRO A 168 17.03 -9.94 -13.51
C PRO A 168 17.30 -9.95 -15.03
N GLU A 169 16.30 -10.38 -15.81
CA GLU A 169 16.35 -10.40 -17.28
C GLU A 169 16.39 -9.00 -17.93
N GLN A 170 16.18 -7.94 -17.16
CA GLN A 170 16.00 -6.56 -17.65
C GLN A 170 17.10 -5.60 -17.15
N THR A 171 18.19 -6.12 -16.59
CA THR A 171 19.30 -5.31 -16.03
C THR A 171 19.91 -4.31 -17.02
N THR A 172 19.87 -4.60 -18.33
CA THR A 172 20.34 -3.72 -19.39
C THR A 172 19.51 -2.44 -19.55
N LEU A 173 18.31 -2.38 -18.98
CA LEU A 173 17.40 -1.23 -19.08
C LEU A 173 17.66 -0.14 -18.03
N HIS A 174 18.53 -0.36 -17.05
CA HIS A 174 18.79 0.61 -15.98
C HIS A 174 19.30 1.96 -16.51
N GLU A 175 20.32 1.96 -17.36
CA GLU A 175 20.87 3.19 -17.94
C GLU A 175 19.90 3.88 -18.93
N PRO A 176 19.21 3.16 -19.82
CA PRO A 176 18.12 3.73 -20.61
C PRO A 176 17.04 4.43 -19.76
N ILE A 177 16.62 3.83 -18.63
CA ILE A 177 15.64 4.42 -17.72
C ILE A 177 16.21 5.72 -17.11
N LYS A 178 17.44 5.70 -16.58
CA LYS A 178 18.11 6.90 -16.02
C LYS A 178 18.16 8.04 -17.02
N ASN A 179 18.62 7.75 -18.25
CA ASN A 179 18.76 8.74 -19.31
C ASN A 179 17.42 9.34 -19.73
N TYR A 180 16.37 8.50 -19.83
CA TYR A 180 15.03 8.97 -20.10
C TYR A 180 14.55 9.92 -18.98
N LEU A 181 14.71 9.54 -17.71
CA LEU A 181 14.24 10.37 -16.59
C LEU A 181 14.96 11.72 -16.54
N ARG A 182 16.29 11.78 -16.72
CA ARG A 182 17.05 13.03 -16.75
C ARG A 182 16.67 13.95 -17.92
N LYS A 183 16.17 13.40 -19.01
CA LYS A 183 15.69 14.19 -20.16
C LYS A 183 14.32 14.84 -19.91
N HIS A 184 13.48 14.21 -19.09
CA HIS A 184 12.08 14.60 -18.93
C HIS A 184 11.76 15.26 -17.58
N PHE A 185 12.64 15.08 -16.59
CA PHE A 185 12.53 15.60 -15.24
C PHE A 185 13.87 16.15 -14.77
N GLN A 186 13.83 17.07 -13.81
CA GLN A 186 14.99 17.37 -12.99
C GLN A 186 15.15 16.26 -11.95
N VAL A 187 16.15 15.39 -12.13
CA VAL A 187 16.49 14.38 -11.11
C VAL A 187 17.19 15.09 -9.94
N VAL A 188 16.52 15.13 -8.80
CA VAL A 188 16.97 15.86 -7.59
C VAL A 188 17.89 14.99 -6.75
N ALA A 189 17.59 13.70 -6.68
CA ALA A 189 18.39 12.67 -6.04
C ALA A 189 18.06 11.31 -6.66
N GLU A 190 19.02 10.38 -6.62
CA GLU A 190 18.82 8.99 -7.01
C GLU A 190 19.83 8.09 -6.27
N GLY A 191 19.53 6.80 -6.19
CA GLY A 191 20.46 5.85 -5.58
C GLY A 191 19.98 4.40 -5.62
N PRO A 192 20.89 3.45 -5.37
CA PRO A 192 20.53 2.06 -5.18
C PRO A 192 19.75 1.88 -3.88
N ILE A 193 18.94 0.81 -3.83
CA ILE A 193 18.34 0.34 -2.58
C ILE A 193 19.31 -0.68 -1.98
N THR A 194 19.92 -0.33 -0.85
CA THR A 194 20.83 -1.23 -0.13
C THR A 194 20.03 -2.25 0.68
N ASN A 195 20.68 -3.31 1.15
CA ASN A 195 20.03 -4.36 1.93
C ASN A 195 19.37 -3.80 3.21
N GLU A 196 19.99 -2.82 3.87
CA GLU A 196 19.46 -2.20 5.09
C GLU A 196 18.17 -1.43 4.83
N LEU A 197 18.07 -0.78 3.66
CA LEU A 197 16.90 -0.01 3.25
C LEU A 197 15.85 -0.88 2.55
N GLY A 198 16.26 -2.02 1.99
CA GLY A 198 15.48 -2.88 1.11
C GLY A 198 14.19 -3.38 1.75
N THR A 199 14.25 -3.96 2.95
CA THR A 199 13.05 -4.46 3.65
C THR A 199 12.08 -3.32 3.95
N MET A 200 12.56 -2.20 4.47
CA MET A 200 11.72 -1.06 4.81
C MET A 200 11.00 -0.51 3.57
N VAL A 201 11.74 -0.30 2.48
CA VAL A 201 11.19 0.22 1.23
C VAL A 201 10.23 -0.78 0.60
N ALA A 202 10.58 -2.07 0.57
CA ALA A 202 9.72 -3.11 0.05
C ALA A 202 8.41 -3.16 0.84
N ASP A 203 8.44 -3.10 2.17
CA ASP A 203 7.23 -3.23 2.99
C ASP A 203 6.32 -1.99 2.95
N GLN A 204 6.90 -0.79 2.85
CA GLN A 204 6.13 0.45 2.98
C GLN A 204 5.70 1.03 1.64
N ILE A 205 6.55 0.99 0.61
CA ILE A 205 6.20 1.54 -0.71
C ILE A 205 5.27 0.58 -1.43
N ARG A 206 4.21 1.13 -2.03
CA ARG A 206 3.12 0.35 -2.67
C ARG A 206 2.44 -0.62 -1.66
N GLY A 207 2.50 -0.28 -0.37
CA GLY A 207 1.96 -1.08 0.72
C GLY A 207 2.45 -2.53 0.70
N GLY A 208 3.73 -2.78 0.41
CA GLY A 208 4.29 -4.14 0.45
C GLY A 208 4.03 -4.98 -0.80
N ASN A 209 3.17 -4.54 -1.72
CA ASN A 209 2.70 -5.39 -2.80
C ASN A 209 3.65 -5.35 -4.01
N TRP A 210 4.73 -6.13 -3.97
CA TRP A 210 5.70 -6.27 -5.07
C TRP A 210 5.50 -7.49 -5.95
N PHE A 211 4.39 -8.21 -5.78
CA PHE A 211 4.06 -9.38 -6.59
C PHE A 211 4.02 -9.05 -8.09
N VAL A 212 4.58 -9.96 -8.89
CA VAL A 212 4.53 -9.92 -10.36
C VAL A 212 3.26 -10.62 -10.84
N ASN A 213 3.09 -11.88 -10.43
CA ASN A 213 1.90 -12.71 -10.52
C ASN A 213 2.05 -13.89 -9.53
N GLN A 214 1.07 -14.78 -9.41
CA GLN A 214 1.14 -15.91 -8.45
C GLN A 214 2.31 -16.87 -8.69
N MET A 215 2.78 -17.02 -9.94
CA MET A 215 3.80 -18.01 -10.32
C MET A 215 5.23 -17.44 -10.35
N ALA A 216 5.37 -16.12 -10.53
CA ALA A 216 6.65 -15.45 -10.76
C ALA A 216 7.22 -14.74 -9.51
N GLY A 217 6.56 -14.86 -8.35
CA GLY A 217 7.03 -14.30 -7.08
C GLY A 217 6.94 -12.77 -7.00
N GLU A 218 7.86 -12.19 -6.23
CA GLU A 218 7.97 -10.74 -5.98
C GLU A 218 9.13 -10.14 -6.79
N ALA A 219 8.95 -8.90 -7.26
CA ALA A 219 10.01 -8.08 -7.87
C ALA A 219 10.14 -6.77 -7.08
N PRO A 220 10.92 -6.77 -5.98
CA PRO A 220 11.09 -5.62 -5.10
C PRO A 220 11.84 -4.49 -5.80
N PRO A 221 11.81 -3.25 -5.28
CA PRO A 221 12.54 -2.14 -5.85
C PRO A 221 14.04 -2.24 -5.53
N ILE A 222 14.89 -1.95 -6.51
CA ILE A 222 16.36 -2.02 -6.41
C ILE A 222 17.07 -0.68 -6.62
N TYR A 223 16.35 0.30 -7.14
CA TYR A 223 16.88 1.64 -7.39
C TYR A 223 15.76 2.67 -7.34
N TRP A 224 16.05 3.87 -6.83
CA TRP A 224 15.07 4.94 -6.67
C TRP A 224 15.52 6.24 -7.32
N PHE A 225 14.54 7.06 -7.68
CA PHE A 225 14.70 8.43 -8.15
C PHE A 225 13.74 9.34 -7.42
N VAL A 226 14.22 10.53 -7.06
CA VAL A 226 13.40 11.69 -6.68
C VAL A 226 13.51 12.71 -7.80
N CYS A 227 12.40 12.98 -8.45
CA CYS A 227 12.28 13.82 -9.64
C CYS A 227 11.42 15.05 -9.34
N TYR A 228 11.78 16.16 -9.97
CA TYR A 228 11.00 17.38 -10.00
C TYR A 228 10.61 17.74 -11.43
N ASP A 229 9.32 18.00 -11.62
CA ASP A 229 8.75 18.58 -12.83
C ASP A 229 8.32 20.02 -12.54
N PRO A 230 9.06 21.03 -13.02
CA PRO A 230 8.70 22.43 -12.79
C PRO A 230 7.44 22.86 -13.55
N ASP A 231 7.02 22.08 -14.55
CA ASP A 231 5.82 22.33 -15.36
C ASP A 231 4.98 21.04 -15.46
N PRO A 232 4.30 20.66 -14.35
CA PRO A 232 3.50 19.44 -14.28
C PRO A 232 2.31 19.52 -15.25
N GLN A 233 2.13 18.45 -16.02
CA GLN A 233 1.09 18.42 -17.04
C GLN A 233 -0.26 18.03 -16.44
N ARG A 234 -1.32 18.77 -16.79
CA ARG A 234 -2.68 18.46 -16.34
C ARG A 234 -3.13 17.06 -16.79
N VAL A 235 -3.65 16.28 -15.85
CA VAL A 235 -4.24 14.95 -16.15
C VAL A 235 -5.52 15.07 -16.98
N THR A 236 -5.67 14.18 -17.97
CA THR A 236 -6.90 14.11 -18.77
C THR A 236 -8.08 13.60 -17.95
N LYS A 237 -9.31 13.93 -18.34
CA LYS A 237 -10.54 13.43 -17.68
C LYS A 237 -10.59 11.90 -17.58
N LYS A 238 -10.12 11.19 -18.61
CA LYS A 238 -10.07 9.72 -18.62
C LYS A 238 -9.11 9.17 -17.56
N ILE A 239 -7.94 9.79 -17.41
CA ILE A 239 -6.97 9.40 -16.38
C ILE A 239 -7.50 9.75 -15.00
N ALA A 240 -8.00 10.97 -14.80
CA ALA A 240 -8.57 11.39 -13.51
C ALA A 240 -9.72 10.49 -13.03
N ARG A 241 -10.53 9.95 -13.95
CA ARG A 241 -11.59 8.99 -13.57
C ARG A 241 -11.03 7.66 -13.06
N ASN A 242 -9.95 7.16 -13.66
CA ASN A 242 -9.39 5.85 -13.33
C ASN A 242 -8.33 5.93 -12.21
N TYR A 243 -7.69 7.09 -12.06
CA TYR A 243 -6.60 7.39 -11.13
C TYR A 243 -6.86 8.80 -10.54
N PRO A 244 -7.84 8.94 -9.63
CA PRO A 244 -8.30 10.24 -9.14
C PRO A 244 -7.24 11.00 -8.32
N THR A 245 -6.31 10.26 -7.73
CA THR A 245 -5.19 10.83 -6.98
C THR A 245 -4.06 11.30 -7.88
N CYS A 246 -4.05 10.96 -9.17
CA CYS A 246 -2.94 11.30 -10.05
C CYS A 246 -2.95 12.78 -10.44
N ASP A 247 -1.83 13.48 -10.26
CA ASP A 247 -1.75 14.94 -10.39
C ASP A 247 -0.88 15.45 -11.55
N ASN A 248 -0.04 14.60 -12.13
CA ASN A 248 0.88 14.94 -13.21
C ASN A 248 0.84 13.90 -14.35
N MET A 249 0.35 14.32 -15.51
CA MET A 249 0.25 13.49 -16.72
C MET A 249 1.61 13.03 -17.25
N ARG A 250 2.69 13.80 -17.01
CA ARG A 250 4.05 13.44 -17.43
C ARG A 250 4.54 12.17 -16.72
N ILE A 251 4.15 11.96 -15.46
CA ILE A 251 4.46 10.74 -14.72
C ILE A 251 3.76 9.54 -15.39
N VAL A 252 2.49 9.70 -15.76
CA VAL A 252 1.71 8.63 -16.39
C VAL A 252 2.28 8.23 -17.75
N THR A 253 2.61 9.19 -18.60
CA THR A 253 3.18 8.93 -19.93
C THR A 253 4.58 8.33 -19.82
N SER A 254 5.41 8.83 -18.93
CA SER A 254 6.75 8.29 -18.65
C SER A 254 6.69 6.87 -18.12
N LYS A 255 5.81 6.59 -17.15
CA LYS A 255 5.59 5.24 -16.60
C LYS A 255 5.18 4.24 -17.69
N ARG A 256 4.32 4.64 -18.63
CA ARG A 256 3.91 3.80 -19.77
C ARG A 256 5.05 3.57 -20.75
N HIS A 257 5.78 4.63 -21.11
CA HIS A 257 6.91 4.53 -22.02
C HIS A 257 7.98 3.58 -21.46
N LEU A 258 8.43 3.82 -20.23
CA LEU A 258 9.46 3.00 -19.58
C LEU A 258 9.06 1.53 -19.46
N ARG A 259 7.78 1.24 -19.15
CA ARG A 259 7.27 -0.14 -19.14
C ARG A 259 7.30 -0.78 -20.52
N SER A 260 6.98 -0.02 -21.58
CA SER A 260 7.00 -0.55 -22.95
C SER A 260 8.38 -0.99 -23.45
N LEU A 261 9.46 -0.55 -22.78
CA LEU A 261 10.83 -0.96 -23.07
C LEU A 261 11.16 -2.36 -22.54
N ALA A 262 10.40 -2.85 -21.56
CA ALA A 262 10.68 -4.10 -20.85
C ALA A 262 9.64 -5.17 -21.20
N ARG A 263 10.13 -6.32 -21.66
CA ARG A 263 9.30 -7.47 -22.02
C ARG A 263 9.83 -8.74 -21.38
N ASP A 264 8.92 -9.63 -20.96
CA ASP A 264 9.29 -10.98 -20.54
C ASP A 264 9.56 -11.89 -21.74
N ASP A 265 9.92 -13.15 -21.48
CA ASP A 265 10.21 -14.16 -22.49
C ASP A 265 9.01 -14.46 -23.41
N ALA A 266 7.78 -14.21 -22.94
CA ALA A 266 6.57 -14.32 -23.73
C ALA A 266 6.28 -13.07 -24.58
N GLY A 267 7.12 -12.04 -24.47
CA GLY A 267 6.96 -10.75 -25.15
C GLY A 267 5.97 -9.80 -24.47
N GLU A 268 5.45 -10.17 -23.30
CA GLU A 268 4.49 -9.38 -22.54
C GLU A 268 5.16 -8.25 -21.78
N THR A 269 4.46 -7.13 -21.63
CA THR A 269 5.03 -5.94 -20.98
C THR A 269 5.19 -6.16 -19.49
N VAL A 270 6.42 -6.09 -18.98
CA VAL A 270 6.66 -6.16 -17.54
C VAL A 270 6.57 -4.79 -16.88
N ARG A 271 6.08 -4.77 -15.63
CA ARG A 271 5.93 -3.55 -14.85
C ARG A 271 7.27 -3.18 -14.19
N ILE A 272 8.33 -2.98 -14.96
CA ILE A 272 9.72 -2.76 -14.48
C ILE A 272 9.88 -1.50 -13.62
N VAL A 273 9.05 -0.48 -13.86
CA VAL A 273 9.03 0.74 -13.04
C VAL A 273 7.72 0.89 -12.25
N HIS A 274 7.85 1.37 -11.03
CA HIS A 274 6.78 1.95 -10.22
C HIS A 274 7.02 3.46 -10.06
N ALA A 275 5.96 4.25 -9.94
CA ALA A 275 6.04 5.68 -9.70
C ALA A 275 4.89 6.11 -8.80
N SER A 276 5.14 7.11 -7.96
CA SER A 276 4.09 7.78 -7.18
C SER A 276 3.04 8.36 -8.11
N ASP A 277 1.78 8.41 -7.65
CA ASP A 277 0.70 8.97 -8.47
C ASP A 277 0.59 10.49 -8.32
N ASN A 278 1.00 11.05 -7.17
CA ASN A 278 1.06 12.50 -6.91
C ASN A 278 2.25 12.92 -6.05
N SER A 279 2.32 14.23 -5.78
CA SER A 279 3.39 14.86 -5.00
C SER A 279 3.34 14.54 -3.51
N ASP A 280 2.15 14.30 -2.93
CA ASP A 280 2.03 13.88 -1.52
C ASP A 280 2.60 12.46 -1.32
N ASP A 281 2.23 11.53 -2.21
CA ASP A 281 2.76 10.15 -2.22
C ASP A 281 4.27 10.15 -2.49
N ALA A 282 4.73 11.03 -3.40
CA ALA A 282 6.15 11.20 -3.66
C ALA A 282 6.91 11.68 -2.41
N TYR A 283 6.33 12.62 -1.66
CA TYR A 283 6.93 13.09 -0.42
C TYR A 283 6.93 12.01 0.65
N GLU A 284 5.86 11.21 0.80
CA GLU A 284 5.87 10.06 1.69
C GLU A 284 7.01 9.08 1.37
N ASN A 285 7.22 8.76 0.09
CA ASN A 285 8.33 7.92 -0.34
C ASN A 285 9.70 8.54 -0.02
N VAL A 286 9.85 9.87 -0.12
CA VAL A 286 11.08 10.58 0.33
C VAL A 286 11.33 10.37 1.82
N ARG A 287 10.28 10.37 2.65
CA ARG A 287 10.41 10.10 4.10
C ARG A 287 10.83 8.66 4.38
N ILE A 288 10.21 7.70 3.69
CA ILE A 288 10.55 6.27 3.79
C ILE A 288 12.02 6.05 3.39
N LEU A 289 12.49 6.75 2.36
CA LEU A 289 13.90 6.70 1.93
C LEU A 289 14.87 7.42 2.89
N GLY A 290 14.38 8.11 3.94
CA GLY A 290 15.21 8.88 4.87
C GLY A 290 15.84 10.14 4.25
N LEU A 291 15.24 10.68 3.18
CA LEU A 291 15.83 11.74 2.36
C LEU A 291 15.35 13.15 2.70
N GLU A 292 14.52 13.32 3.75
CA GLU A 292 14.01 14.65 4.17
C GLU A 292 15.12 15.64 4.53
N GLY A 293 16.29 15.13 4.95
CA GLY A 293 17.46 15.94 5.25
C GLY A 293 18.17 16.51 4.02
N ASN A 294 17.90 16.00 2.82
CA ASN A 294 18.59 16.39 1.60
C ASN A 294 18.21 17.82 1.16
N GLU A 295 19.19 18.71 1.06
CA GLU A 295 18.97 20.13 0.77
C GLU A 295 18.32 20.41 -0.59
N ASN A 296 18.60 19.61 -1.61
CA ASN A 296 17.97 19.78 -2.92
C ASN A 296 16.49 19.39 -2.87
N ILE A 297 16.17 18.31 -2.14
CA ILE A 297 14.78 17.88 -1.93
C ILE A 297 14.03 18.92 -1.10
N LYS A 298 14.61 19.38 0.02
CA LYS A 298 14.00 20.45 0.85
C LYS A 298 13.64 21.68 0.04
N ARG A 299 14.55 22.13 -0.84
CA ARG A 299 14.31 23.30 -1.71
C ARG A 299 13.10 23.09 -2.62
N VAL A 300 13.00 21.93 -3.27
CA VAL A 300 11.86 21.60 -4.14
C VAL A 300 10.58 21.51 -3.33
N VAL A 301 10.59 20.77 -2.23
CA VAL A 301 9.44 20.55 -1.35
C VAL A 301 8.90 21.87 -0.80
N ALA A 302 9.78 22.79 -0.37
CA ALA A 302 9.39 24.11 0.12
C ALA A 302 8.63 24.93 -0.94
N GLY A 303 9.03 24.82 -2.21
CA GLY A 303 8.33 25.48 -3.32
C GLY A 303 6.97 24.87 -3.69
N LEU A 304 6.74 23.61 -3.30
CA LEU A 304 5.50 22.88 -3.61
C LEU A 304 4.46 22.90 -2.49
N ARG A 305 4.86 23.21 -1.24
CA ARG A 305 3.93 23.25 -0.10
C ARG A 305 2.76 24.20 -0.38
N ILE A 306 1.56 23.70 -0.13
CA ILE A 306 0.34 24.50 -0.08
C ILE A 306 0.32 25.10 1.33
N PHE A 307 0.50 26.42 1.42
CA PHE A 307 0.20 27.13 2.65
C PHE A 307 -1.31 27.30 2.69
N ASP A 308 -1.95 26.84 3.77
CA ASP A 308 -3.35 27.15 4.03
C ASP A 308 -3.49 28.69 3.99
N VAL A 309 -4.35 29.16 3.07
CA VAL A 309 -4.81 30.55 3.01
C VAL A 309 -6.06 30.67 3.86
#